data_AF-A0A972WF67-F1
#
_entry.id   AF-A0A972WF67-F1
#
_cell.length_a   1.000
_cell.length_b   1.000
_cell.length_c   1.000
_cell.angle_alpha   90.00
_cell.angle_beta   90.00
_cell.angle_gamma   90.00
#
_symmetry.space_group_name_H-M   'P 1'
#
loop_
_entity.id
_entity.type
_entity.pdbx_description
1 polymer ?
#
loop_
_entity_poly.entity_id
_entity_poly.type
_entity_poly.pdbx_seq_one_letter_code
_entity_poly.pdbx_strand_id
1 'polypeptide(L)'
;FFGGALKQFSVGRECRMQDLADIGSIVRWTDFDLTDQTIRNHVANGMRLTHLAIEYDNVMSCVLSDSGVVSKLRFLGMDDDSDGNNNIDPLAKMDAEFVLMSGTLRNLLRDLKKSLGGFA
;
A
#
# COMPACT_ATOMS: atom_id res chain seq x y z
N PHE A 1 -1.13 13.41 -4.40
CA PHE A 1 -1.46 12.48 -3.30
C PHE A 1 -0.48 12.56 -2.13
N PHE A 2 0.84 12.63 -2.34
CA PHE A 2 1.83 12.62 -1.25
C PHE A 2 2.69 13.90 -1.11
N GLY A 3 2.10 15.10 -1.18
CA GLY A 3 2.84 16.39 -1.17
C GLY A 3 3.76 16.67 0.03
N GLY A 4 3.84 15.76 1.01
CA GLY A 4 4.80 15.78 2.12
C GLY A 4 5.05 14.39 2.76
N ALA A 5 4.79 13.29 2.05
CA ALA A 5 5.04 11.96 2.62
C ALA A 5 6.53 11.63 2.68
N LEU A 6 6.88 10.71 3.57
CA LEU A 6 8.25 10.22 3.68
C LEU A 6 8.69 9.56 2.35
N LYS A 7 9.98 9.68 2.00
CA LYS A 7 10.53 9.27 0.69
C LYS A 7 10.29 7.80 0.35
N GLN A 8 10.09 6.96 1.36
CA GLN A 8 9.82 5.53 1.21
C GLN A 8 8.40 5.20 0.76
N PHE A 9 7.48 6.15 0.69
CA PHE A 9 6.12 5.93 0.18
C PHE A 9 5.96 6.44 -1.26
N SER A 10 5.51 5.57 -2.15
CA SER A 10 5.04 5.92 -3.50
C SER A 10 3.57 5.57 -3.68
N VAL A 11 2.92 6.28 -4.61
CA VAL A 11 1.53 6.00 -4.98
C VAL A 11 1.51 4.75 -5.84
N GLY A 12 0.70 3.76 -5.44
CA GLY A 12 0.44 2.59 -6.26
C GLY A 12 -0.58 2.86 -7.36
N ARG A 13 -1.18 1.79 -7.90
CA ARG A 13 -2.03 1.84 -9.10
C ARG A 13 -3.52 1.58 -8.84
N GLU A 14 -3.94 1.62 -7.58
CA GLU A 14 -5.33 1.37 -7.19
C GLU A 14 -5.81 2.44 -6.20
N CYS A 15 -7.04 2.92 -6.39
CA CYS A 15 -7.71 3.74 -5.39
C CYS A 15 -9.22 3.59 -5.42
N ARG A 16 -9.86 3.96 -4.30
CA ARG A 16 -11.31 4.06 -4.17
C ARG A 16 -11.67 5.44 -3.70
N MET A 17 -12.64 6.05 -4.36
CA MET A 17 -13.22 7.32 -3.96
C MET A 17 -14.73 7.17 -3.74
N GLN A 18 -15.28 8.01 -2.88
CA GLN A 18 -16.69 8.00 -2.51
C GLN A 18 -17.20 9.43 -2.44
N ASP A 19 -18.41 9.67 -2.95
CA ASP A 19 -19.06 10.96 -2.82
C ASP A 19 -19.47 11.21 -1.35
N LEU A 20 -19.29 12.45 -0.88
CA LEU A 20 -19.69 12.86 0.47
C LEU A 20 -21.20 13.08 0.60
N ALA A 21 -21.87 13.48 -0.49
CA ALA A 21 -23.31 13.73 -0.55
C ALA A 21 -24.12 12.46 -0.83
N ASP A 22 -23.56 11.51 -1.57
CA ASP A 22 -24.17 10.22 -1.86
C ASP A 22 -23.20 9.06 -1.55
N ILE A 23 -23.35 8.46 -0.38
CA ILE A 23 -22.53 7.34 0.10
C ILE A 23 -22.61 6.14 -0.86
N GLY A 24 -23.69 5.98 -1.65
CA GLY A 24 -23.81 4.92 -2.65
C GLY A 24 -22.92 5.12 -3.88
N SER A 25 -22.51 6.36 -4.14
CA SER A 25 -21.68 6.73 -5.29
C SER A 25 -20.20 6.47 -4.99
N ILE A 26 -19.67 5.41 -5.60
CA ILE A 26 -18.30 4.92 -5.40
C ILE A 26 -17.63 4.74 -6.76
N VAL A 27 -16.41 5.26 -6.88
CA VAL A 27 -15.54 4.99 -8.03
C VAL A 27 -14.32 4.21 -7.56
N ARG A 28 -13.95 3.18 -8.33
CA ARG A 28 -12.77 2.35 -8.10
C ARG A 28 -11.92 2.33 -9.35
N TRP A 29 -10.64 2.65 -9.20
CA TRP A 29 -9.61 2.46 -10.22
C TRP A 29 -8.69 1.34 -9.79
N THR A 30 -8.40 0.44 -10.73
CA THR A 30 -7.49 -0.70 -10.53
C THR A 30 -6.50 -0.71 -11.70
N ASP A 31 -5.23 -0.91 -11.39
CA ASP A 31 -4.12 -0.92 -12.36
C ASP A 31 -4.06 0.34 -13.26
N PHE A 32 -4.29 1.51 -12.67
CA PHE A 32 -4.31 2.78 -13.36
C PHE A 32 -3.24 3.74 -12.83
N ASP A 33 -2.72 4.61 -13.69
CA ASP A 33 -1.79 5.66 -13.27
C ASP A 33 -2.53 6.76 -12.48
N LEU A 34 -2.40 6.73 -11.16
CA LEU A 34 -3.04 7.70 -10.28
C LEU A 34 -2.39 9.09 -10.33
N THR A 35 -1.28 9.26 -11.07
CA THR A 35 -0.69 10.59 -11.27
C THR A 35 -1.42 11.40 -12.35
N ASP A 36 -2.23 10.74 -13.19
CA ASP A 36 -3.02 11.34 -14.26
C ASP A 36 -3.96 12.44 -13.75
N GLN A 37 -4.02 13.54 -14.50
CA GLN A 37 -4.82 14.73 -14.18
C GLN A 37 -6.30 14.40 -14.01
N THR A 38 -6.82 13.44 -14.79
CA THR A 38 -8.22 13.02 -14.79
C THR A 38 -8.65 12.47 -13.44
N ILE A 39 -7.76 11.72 -12.76
CA ILE A 39 -8.03 11.19 -11.42
C ILE A 39 -7.97 12.30 -10.37
N ARG A 40 -7.01 13.22 -10.51
CA ARG A 40 -6.93 14.39 -9.61
C ARG A 40 -8.18 15.28 -9.70
N ASN A 41 -8.77 15.41 -10.90
CA ASN A 41 -9.98 16.18 -11.10
C ASN A 41 -11.19 15.58 -10.35
N HIS A 42 -11.28 14.26 -10.26
CA HIS A 42 -12.34 13.59 -9.48
C HIS A 42 -12.24 13.89 -7.98
N VAL A 43 -11.02 13.93 -7.44
CA VAL A 43 -10.78 14.38 -6.06
C VAL A 43 -11.15 15.85 -5.90
N ALA A 44 -10.77 16.70 -6.87
CA ALA A 44 -11.11 18.13 -6.86
C ALA A 44 -12.62 18.39 -6.95
N ASN A 45 -13.38 17.50 -7.58
CA ASN A 45 -14.83 17.58 -7.74
C ASN A 45 -15.63 17.09 -6.52
N GLY A 46 -14.98 16.92 -5.36
CA GLY A 46 -15.66 16.65 -4.08
C GLY A 46 -15.73 15.17 -3.67
N MET A 47 -15.14 14.26 -4.44
CA MET A 47 -15.03 12.87 -4.01
C MET A 47 -13.92 12.69 -2.96
N ARG A 48 -14.22 11.95 -1.90
CA ARG A 48 -13.27 11.59 -0.84
C ARG A 48 -12.52 10.32 -1.20
N LEU A 49 -11.18 10.37 -1.15
CA LEU A 49 -10.33 9.19 -1.24
C LEU A 49 -10.49 8.34 0.02
N THR A 50 -10.99 7.11 -0.13
CA THR A 50 -11.22 6.18 0.98
C THR A 50 -10.20 5.05 1.02
N HIS A 51 -9.61 4.68 -0.13
CA HIS A 51 -8.56 3.67 -0.22
C HIS A 51 -7.50 4.11 -1.21
N LEU A 52 -6.23 3.88 -0.87
CA LEU A 52 -5.09 4.17 -1.72
C LEU A 52 -4.11 3.02 -1.68
N ALA A 53 -3.75 2.50 -2.85
CA ALA A 53 -2.60 1.63 -2.98
C ALA A 53 -1.32 2.43 -2.75
N ILE A 54 -0.45 1.89 -1.92
CA ILE A 54 0.85 2.45 -1.60
C ILE A 54 1.91 1.39 -1.84
N GLU A 55 3.05 1.85 -2.30
CA GLU A 55 4.28 1.08 -2.38
C GLU A 55 5.24 1.61 -1.32
N TYR A 56 5.91 0.69 -0.63
CA TYR A 56 6.83 0.99 0.47
C TYR A 56 8.22 0.48 0.12
N ASP A 57 9.15 1.42 -0.03
CA ASP A 57 10.59 1.21 -0.24
C ASP A 57 10.93 0.20 -1.36
N ASN A 58 10.05 0.05 -2.36
CA ASN A 58 10.11 -0.96 -3.41
C ASN A 58 10.25 -2.42 -2.92
N VAL A 59 9.91 -2.69 -1.65
CA VAL A 59 9.95 -4.04 -1.05
C VAL A 59 8.56 -4.61 -0.77
N MET A 60 7.54 -3.75 -0.74
CA MET A 60 6.19 -4.15 -0.38
C MET A 60 5.16 -3.21 -1.01
N SER A 61 3.97 -3.73 -1.26
CA SER A 61 2.79 -2.96 -1.63
C SER A 61 1.60 -3.34 -0.74
N CYS A 62 0.69 -2.39 -0.51
CA CYS A 62 -0.57 -2.63 0.17
C CYS A 62 -1.61 -1.58 -0.20
N VAL A 63 -2.86 -1.78 0.21
CA VAL A 63 -3.93 -0.79 0.12
C VAL A 63 -4.29 -0.31 1.52
N LEU A 64 -4.11 0.98 1.76
CA LEU A 64 -4.46 1.66 3.00
C LEU A 64 -5.85 2.30 2.86
N SER A 65 -6.75 2.01 3.81
CA SER A 65 -8.02 2.71 3.93
C SER A 65 -7.90 3.96 4.80
N ASP A 66 -8.87 4.86 4.68
CA ASP A 66 -9.03 6.04 5.54
C ASP A 66 -9.42 5.69 7.00
N SER A 67 -9.86 4.45 7.25
CA SER A 67 -10.04 3.88 8.59
C SER A 67 -8.78 3.22 9.17
N GLY A 68 -7.64 3.28 8.47
CA GLY A 68 -6.37 2.71 8.91
C GLY A 68 -6.23 1.21 8.66
N VAL A 69 -7.15 0.59 7.93
CA VAL A 69 -7.04 -0.82 7.53
C VAL A 69 -5.98 -0.96 6.45
N VAL A 70 -5.01 -1.85 6.70
CA VAL A 70 -4.03 -2.27 5.71
C VAL A 70 -4.51 -3.58 5.08
N SER A 71 -4.72 -3.58 3.78
CA SER A 71 -5.22 -4.73 3.00
C SER A 71 -4.35 -5.01 1.79
N LYS A 72 -4.56 -6.16 1.12
CA LYS A 72 -3.81 -6.57 -0.09
C LYS A 72 -2.28 -6.46 0.07
N LEU A 73 -1.78 -6.88 1.23
CA LEU A 73 -0.36 -6.82 1.51
C LEU A 73 0.40 -7.82 0.64
N ARG A 74 1.41 -7.35 -0.09
CA ARG A 74 2.27 -8.15 -0.96
C ARG A 74 3.72 -7.72 -0.80
N PHE A 75 4.62 -8.66 -0.54
CA PHE A 75 6.05 -8.43 -0.56
C PHE A 75 6.57 -8.58 -1.99
N LEU A 76 7.31 -7.59 -2.48
CA LEU A 76 7.84 -7.57 -3.84
C LEU A 76 9.08 -8.46 -3.91
N GLY A 77 9.20 -9.26 -4.98
CA GLY A 77 10.32 -10.17 -5.18
C GLY A 77 10.28 -11.46 -4.34
N MET A 78 9.20 -11.69 -3.61
CA MET A 78 9.00 -12.91 -2.81
C MET A 78 8.17 -13.99 -3.55
N ASP A 79 7.69 -13.65 -4.76
CA ASP A 79 6.90 -14.53 -5.63
C ASP A 79 7.76 -15.53 -6.42
N ASP A 80 9.09 -15.49 -6.24
CA ASP A 80 10.04 -16.33 -6.95
C ASP A 80 10.43 -17.56 -6.12
N ASP A 81 9.72 -18.66 -6.37
CA ASP A 81 10.24 -20.04 -6.18
C ASP A 81 11.43 -20.35 -7.14
N SER A 82 12.03 -19.34 -7.78
CA SER A 82 13.10 -19.48 -8.75
C SER A 82 14.51 -19.46 -8.16
N ASP A 83 14.64 -19.22 -6.83
CA ASP A 83 15.88 -19.55 -6.12
C ASP A 83 15.99 -21.07 -6.03
N GLY A 84 16.62 -21.65 -7.06
CA GLY A 84 16.92 -23.07 -7.26
C GLY A 84 17.86 -23.68 -6.21
N ASN A 85 17.80 -23.23 -4.96
CA ASN A 85 18.47 -23.84 -3.83
C ASN A 85 17.51 -24.78 -3.10
N ASN A 86 17.15 -25.88 -3.76
CA ASN A 86 16.37 -27.01 -3.22
C ASN A 86 17.03 -27.74 -2.03
N ASN A 87 18.06 -27.16 -1.41
CA ASN A 87 18.86 -27.75 -0.33
C ASN A 87 18.67 -27.07 1.03
N ILE A 88 17.82 -26.05 1.15
CA ILE A 88 17.50 -25.43 2.45
C ILE A 88 16.32 -26.16 3.07
N ASP A 89 16.41 -26.47 4.37
CA ASP A 89 15.29 -26.99 5.15
C ASP A 89 14.07 -26.04 5.03
N PRO A 90 12.91 -26.52 4.56
CA PRO A 90 11.70 -25.69 4.42
C PRO A 90 11.35 -24.89 5.68
N LEU A 91 11.60 -25.44 6.88
CA LEU A 91 11.35 -24.72 8.13
C LEU A 91 12.31 -23.53 8.30
N ALA A 92 13.59 -23.73 7.99
CA ALA A 92 14.58 -22.66 8.04
C ALA A 92 14.31 -21.55 7.00
N LYS A 93 13.82 -21.92 5.79
CA LYS A 93 13.38 -20.96 4.77
C LYS A 93 12.22 -20.10 5.31
N MET A 94 11.20 -20.75 5.86
CA MET A 94 10.03 -20.07 6.43
C MET A 94 10.42 -19.13 7.59
N ASP A 95 11.30 -19.55 8.49
CA ASP A 95 11.75 -18.71 9.61
C ASP A 95 12.48 -17.45 9.09
N ALA A 96 13.36 -17.61 8.10
CA ALA A 96 14.07 -16.48 7.49
C ALA A 96 13.10 -15.51 6.81
N GLU A 97 12.14 -16.03 6.03
CA GLU A 97 11.09 -15.26 5.38
C GLU A 97 10.22 -14.51 6.40
N PHE A 98 9.80 -15.17 7.48
CA PHE A 98 9.00 -14.56 8.53
C PHE A 98 9.74 -13.40 9.23
N VAL A 99 11.04 -13.55 9.49
CA VAL A 99 11.88 -12.49 10.06
C VAL A 99 11.94 -11.28 9.13
N LEU A 100 12.14 -11.50 7.83
CA LEU A 100 12.18 -10.43 6.83
C LEU A 100 10.83 -9.70 6.68
N MET A 101 9.74 -10.46 6.59
CA MET A 101 8.38 -9.93 6.45
C MET A 101 7.97 -9.12 7.68
N SER A 102 8.18 -9.67 8.88
CA SER A 102 7.82 -9.00 10.14
C SER A 102 8.66 -7.74 10.39
N GLY A 103 9.95 -7.76 10.04
CA GLY A 103 10.82 -6.58 10.10
C GLY A 103 10.36 -5.46 9.16
N THR A 104 10.04 -5.80 7.93
CA THR A 104 9.52 -4.86 6.92
C THR A 104 8.17 -4.27 7.35
N LEU A 105 7.25 -5.10 7.83
CA LEU A 105 5.95 -4.65 8.33
C LEU A 105 6.11 -3.69 9.53
N ARG A 106 7.04 -4.00 10.45
CA ARG A 106 7.34 -3.11 11.59
C ARG A 106 7.85 -1.74 11.14
N ASN A 107 8.67 -1.69 10.09
CA ASN A 107 9.17 -0.44 9.53
C ASN A 107 8.05 0.36 8.84
N LEU A 108 7.21 -0.31 8.03
CA LEU A 108 6.02 0.30 7.44
C LEU A 108 5.14 0.95 8.51
N LEU A 109 4.74 0.21 9.55
CA LEU A 109 3.86 0.72 10.60
C LEU A 109 4.48 1.91 11.34
N ARG A 110 5.79 1.88 11.60
CA ARG A 110 6.52 3.00 12.22
C ARG A 110 6.46 4.25 11.36
N ASP A 111 6.64 4.10 10.05
CA ASP A 111 6.70 5.22 9.13
C ASP A 111 5.31 5.74 8.75
N LEU A 112 4.30 4.87 8.66
CA LEU A 112 2.90 5.26 8.58
C LEU A 112 2.49 6.09 9.81
N LYS A 113 2.88 5.65 11.02
CA LYS A 113 2.64 6.43 12.24
C LYS A 113 3.19 7.85 12.13
N LYS A 114 4.42 7.99 11.65
CA LYS A 114 5.06 9.31 11.47
C LYS A 114 4.36 10.14 10.40
N SER A 115 4.07 9.53 9.25
CA SER A 115 3.47 10.22 8.10
C SER A 115 2.03 10.68 8.37
N LEU A 116 1.29 9.96 9.21
CA LEU A 116 -0.08 10.31 9.61
C LEU A 116 -0.13 11.24 10.84
N GLY A 117 1.01 11.62 11.41
CA GLY A 117 1.08 12.48 12.60
C GLY A 117 0.78 11.77 13.92
N GLY A 118 0.73 10.43 13.92
CA GLY A 118 0.43 9.58 15.07
C GLY A 118 -0.62 8.52 14.76
N PHE A 119 -0.88 7.65 15.73
CA PHE A 119 -2.12 6.88 15.80
C PHE A 119 -2.85 7.41 17.04
N ALA A 120 -4.14 7.74 16.90
CA ALA A 120 -4.99 8.07 18.03
C ALA A 120 -5.23 6.82 18.89
#